data_AF-A0A7C2IDX9-F1
#
_entry.id   AF-A0A7C2IDX9-F1
#
_cell.length_a   1.000
_cell.length_b   1.000
_cell.length_c   1.000
_cell.angle_alpha   90.00
_cell.angle_beta   90.00
_cell.angle_gamma   90.00
#
_symmetry.space_group_name_H-M   'P 1'
#
loop_
_entity.id
_entity.type
_entity.pdbx_description
1 polymer ?
#
loop_
_entity_poly.entity_id
_entity_poly.type
_entity_poly.pdbx_seq_one_letter_code
_entity_poly.pdbx_strand_id
1 'polypeptide(L)'
;MALTYGTDEWLQAYEEMVKERSAGGPPFIVGTPEWVAKYENLVQNDADYKEAAKTWEGSVVIHILKKPEIGLDIDLYLFMDLWHGDCRFIRIVPPDVGEAGDFVITGEYERWKQVMKKELDVVKGMMQGKLKLKGDLPTIVRAVKAAVRLVELSTMIDTVFPDEAGPEVVEEIKSFVAEAAPKLGL
;
A
#
# COMPACT_ATOMS: atom_id res chain seq x y z
N MET A 1 -0.52 -11.87 22.52
CA MET A 1 -0.58 -12.58 21.23
C MET A 1 -1.23 -11.63 20.25
N ALA A 2 -0.76 -11.59 19.00
CA ALA A 2 -1.37 -10.76 17.97
C ALA A 2 -2.82 -11.19 17.73
N LEU A 3 -3.68 -10.24 17.35
CA LEU A 3 -5.03 -10.52 16.90
C LEU A 3 -4.96 -11.34 15.59
N THR A 4 -5.88 -12.28 15.42
CA THR A 4 -5.94 -13.09 14.20
C THR A 4 -6.58 -12.28 13.06
N TYR A 5 -5.87 -12.12 11.95
CA TYR A 5 -6.41 -11.43 10.78
C TYR A 5 -7.74 -12.04 10.30
N GLY A 6 -8.65 -11.18 9.85
CA GLY A 6 -9.97 -11.59 9.35
C GLY A 6 -11.02 -11.82 10.44
N THR A 7 -10.66 -11.68 11.72
CA THR A 7 -11.63 -11.63 12.82
C THR A 7 -12.23 -10.22 12.97
N ASP A 8 -13.43 -10.14 13.54
CA ASP A 8 -14.08 -8.85 13.83
C ASP A 8 -13.24 -8.00 14.78
N GLU A 9 -12.58 -8.64 15.76
CA GLU A 9 -11.68 -7.97 16.70
C GLU A 9 -10.48 -7.34 15.99
N TRP A 10 -9.88 -8.04 15.03
CA TRP A 10 -8.78 -7.49 14.24
C TRP A 10 -9.25 -6.31 13.39
N LEU A 11 -10.40 -6.43 12.73
CA LEU A 11 -10.97 -5.38 11.90
C LEU A 11 -11.28 -4.12 12.71
N GLN A 12 -11.94 -4.27 13.86
CA GLN A 12 -12.23 -3.15 14.77
C GLN A 12 -10.95 -2.46 15.24
N ALA A 13 -9.93 -3.23 15.63
CA ALA A 13 -8.66 -2.68 16.06
C ALA A 13 -7.92 -1.92 14.94
N TYR A 14 -7.99 -2.41 13.71
CA TYR A 14 -7.41 -1.73 12.55
C TYR A 14 -8.17 -0.44 12.21
N GLU A 15 -9.50 -0.49 12.21
CA GLU A 15 -10.36 0.68 11.92
C GLU A 15 -10.23 1.77 12.98
N GLU A 16 -10.13 1.41 14.25
CA GLU A 16 -9.89 2.36 15.35
C GLU A 16 -8.54 3.07 15.17
N MET A 17 -7.47 2.32 14.87
CA MET A 17 -6.15 2.88 14.58
C MET A 17 -6.19 3.84 13.38
N VAL A 18 -6.83 3.44 12.28
CA VAL A 18 -6.98 4.30 11.10
C VAL A 18 -7.73 5.58 11.46
N LYS A 19 -8.81 5.48 12.24
CA LYS A 19 -9.62 6.62 12.65
C LYS A 19 -8.84 7.60 13.52
N GLU A 20 -8.10 7.10 14.51
CA GLU A 20 -7.27 7.92 15.40
C GLU A 20 -6.20 8.67 14.62
N ARG A 21 -5.46 7.98 13.75
CA ARG A 21 -4.39 8.60 12.94
C ARG A 21 -4.94 9.56 11.89
N SER A 22 -6.10 9.27 11.31
CA SER A 22 -6.74 10.16 10.33
C SER A 22 -7.19 11.50 10.92
N ALA A 23 -7.30 11.62 12.25
CA ALA A 23 -7.65 12.88 12.91
C ALA A 23 -6.55 13.95 12.81
N GLY A 24 -5.30 13.56 12.51
CA GLY A 24 -4.17 14.49 12.35
C GLY A 24 -4.25 15.38 11.09
N GLY A 25 -4.99 14.96 10.06
CA GLY A 25 -5.07 15.67 8.77
C GLY A 25 -3.77 15.59 7.95
N PRO A 26 -3.77 16.12 6.71
CA PRO A 26 -2.60 16.12 5.84
C PRO A 26 -1.49 17.11 6.33
N PRO A 27 -0.23 16.89 5.94
CA PRO A 27 0.24 15.84 5.02
C PRO A 27 0.37 14.47 5.70
N PHE A 28 0.23 13.39 4.94
CA PHE A 28 0.24 12.01 5.45
C PHE A 28 1.55 11.30 5.09
N ILE A 29 2.10 10.53 6.02
CA ILE A 29 3.32 9.74 5.77
C ILE A 29 2.99 8.57 4.84
N VAL A 30 3.79 8.37 3.79
CA VAL A 30 3.54 7.27 2.82
C VAL A 30 3.47 5.91 3.52
N GLY A 31 2.43 5.12 3.19
CA GLY A 31 2.28 3.75 3.68
C GLY A 31 1.78 3.61 5.11
N THR A 32 1.49 4.69 5.83
CA THR A 32 0.82 4.63 7.14
C THR A 32 -0.70 4.38 6.98
N PRO A 33 -1.39 3.90 8.03
CA PRO A 33 -2.81 3.52 7.93
C PRO A 33 -3.74 4.62 7.38
N GLU A 34 -3.54 5.87 7.79
CA GLU A 34 -4.29 7.04 7.33
C GLU A 34 -4.00 7.41 5.87
N TRP A 35 -2.74 7.25 5.42
CA TRP A 35 -2.39 7.41 4.01
C TRP A 35 -3.05 6.33 3.15
N VAL A 36 -3.04 5.08 3.63
CA VAL A 36 -3.67 3.94 2.96
C VAL A 36 -5.19 4.12 2.88
N ALA A 37 -5.83 4.57 3.96
CA ALA A 37 -7.26 4.87 3.96
C ALA A 37 -7.62 5.99 2.97
N LYS A 38 -6.76 7.02 2.85
CA LYS A 38 -6.98 8.06 1.86
C LYS A 38 -6.82 7.54 0.43
N TYR A 39 -5.84 6.67 0.21
CA TYR A 39 -5.63 6.01 -1.08
C TYR A 39 -6.82 5.12 -1.46
N GLU A 40 -7.32 4.30 -0.53
CA GLU A 40 -8.53 3.48 -0.71
C GLU A 40 -9.71 4.35 -1.19
N ASN A 41 -9.96 5.45 -0.48
CA ASN A 41 -11.06 6.34 -0.81
C ASN A 41 -10.93 6.95 -2.22
N LEU A 42 -9.70 7.30 -2.64
CA LEU A 42 -9.46 7.81 -4.00
C LEU A 42 -9.76 6.74 -5.05
N VAL A 43 -9.26 5.51 -4.87
CA VAL A 43 -9.48 4.40 -5.80
C VAL A 43 -10.97 4.05 -5.91
N GLN A 44 -11.68 3.94 -4.78
CA GLN A 44 -13.11 3.63 -4.73
C GLN A 44 -13.99 4.66 -5.45
N ASN A 45 -13.55 5.92 -5.52
CA ASN A 45 -14.31 7.02 -6.10
C ASN A 45 -13.82 7.47 -7.48
N ASP A 46 -12.84 6.77 -8.06
CA ASP A 46 -12.28 7.15 -9.36
C ASP A 46 -12.97 6.42 -10.53
N ALA A 47 -13.67 7.20 -11.36
CA ALA A 47 -14.38 6.65 -12.52
C ALA A 47 -13.44 6.11 -13.61
N ASP A 48 -12.28 6.75 -13.79
CA ASP A 48 -11.28 6.34 -14.79
C ASP A 48 -10.67 4.98 -14.42
N TYR A 49 -10.37 4.77 -13.13
CA TYR A 49 -9.93 3.48 -12.60
C TYR A 49 -11.00 2.42 -12.81
N LYS A 50 -12.25 2.68 -12.41
CA LYS A 50 -13.37 1.73 -12.58
C LYS A 50 -13.50 1.24 -14.01
N GLU A 51 -13.47 2.16 -14.97
CA GLU A 51 -13.55 1.81 -16.39
C GLU A 51 -12.30 1.05 -16.87
N ALA A 52 -11.10 1.51 -16.49
CA ALA A 52 -9.84 0.88 -16.90
C ALA A 52 -9.66 -0.54 -16.34
N ALA A 53 -10.21 -0.81 -15.14
CA ALA A 53 -10.10 -2.06 -14.42
C ALA A 53 -11.36 -2.94 -14.51
N LYS A 54 -12.35 -2.61 -15.36
CA LYS A 54 -13.65 -3.32 -15.41
C LYS A 54 -13.58 -4.84 -15.66
N THR A 55 -12.51 -5.33 -16.26
CA THR A 55 -12.27 -6.76 -16.49
C THR A 55 -11.13 -7.32 -15.62
N TRP A 56 -10.63 -6.53 -14.66
CA TRP A 56 -9.59 -6.96 -13.75
C TRP A 56 -10.16 -7.91 -12.71
N GLU A 57 -9.42 -8.98 -12.41
CA GLU A 57 -9.73 -9.91 -11.33
C GLU A 57 -8.43 -10.23 -10.59
N GLY A 58 -8.52 -10.23 -9.25
CA GLY A 58 -7.44 -10.64 -8.38
C GLY A 58 -6.95 -9.52 -7.48
N SER A 59 -6.42 -9.92 -6.33
CA SER A 59 -5.80 -9.02 -5.38
C SER A 59 -4.45 -8.51 -5.87
N VAL A 60 -4.14 -7.26 -5.56
CA VAL A 60 -2.81 -6.67 -5.79
C VAL A 60 -2.22 -6.31 -4.44
N VAL A 61 -0.99 -6.75 -4.20
CA VAL A 61 -0.26 -6.46 -2.96
C VAL A 61 0.97 -5.66 -3.30
N ILE A 62 1.03 -4.44 -2.76
CA ILE A 62 2.22 -3.60 -2.78
C ILE A 62 3.05 -3.99 -1.56
N HIS A 63 4.14 -4.71 -1.82
CA HIS A 63 5.08 -5.17 -0.80
C HIS A 63 6.31 -4.25 -0.77
N ILE A 64 6.43 -3.50 0.31
CA ILE A 64 7.54 -2.58 0.58
C ILE A 64 8.49 -3.27 1.55
N LEU A 65 9.73 -3.50 1.12
CA LEU A 65 10.76 -4.07 1.99
C LEU A 65 11.10 -3.09 3.13
N LYS A 66 11.36 -3.64 4.31
CA LYS A 66 11.77 -2.89 5.48
C LYS A 66 12.97 -1.99 5.20
N LYS A 67 12.96 -0.83 5.86
CA LYS A 67 14.01 0.18 5.76
C LYS A 67 14.19 0.87 7.12
N PRO A 68 15.01 0.29 8.01
CA PRO A 68 15.23 0.80 9.36
C PRO A 68 15.72 2.27 9.40
N GLU A 69 16.42 2.72 8.35
CA GLU A 69 16.94 4.09 8.24
C GLU A 69 15.83 5.16 8.24
N ILE A 70 14.61 4.77 7.84
CA ILE A 70 13.43 5.64 7.88
C ILE A 70 12.44 5.25 8.98
N GLY A 71 12.85 4.37 9.90
CA GLY A 71 11.99 3.90 10.99
C GLY A 71 11.07 2.73 10.64
N LEU A 72 11.15 2.21 9.41
CA LEU A 72 10.36 1.07 8.98
C LEU A 72 11.12 -0.24 9.27
N ASP A 73 10.91 -0.80 10.46
CA ASP A 73 11.62 -2.02 10.90
C ASP A 73 10.98 -3.35 10.44
N ILE A 74 9.83 -3.28 9.77
CA ILE A 74 9.07 -4.41 9.22
C ILE A 74 8.84 -4.24 7.70
N ASP A 75 8.60 -5.34 7.00
CA ASP A 75 8.08 -5.25 5.63
C ASP A 75 6.61 -4.79 5.69
N LEU A 76 6.16 -3.95 4.75
CA LEU A 76 4.75 -3.56 4.65
C LEU A 76 4.07 -4.27 3.49
N TYR A 77 2.89 -4.80 3.76
CA TYR A 77 2.02 -5.42 2.77
C TYR A 77 0.72 -4.64 2.66
N LEU A 78 0.62 -3.77 1.65
CA LEU A 78 -0.63 -3.08 1.33
C LEU A 78 -1.43 -3.98 0.38
N PHE A 79 -2.43 -4.65 0.94
CA PHE A 79 -3.32 -5.54 0.21
C PHE A 79 -4.49 -4.76 -0.36
N MET A 80 -4.69 -4.87 -1.68
CA MET A 80 -5.80 -4.26 -2.41
C MET A 80 -6.72 -5.37 -2.92
N ASP A 81 -7.96 -5.43 -2.41
CA ASP A 81 -8.99 -6.34 -2.92
C ASP A 81 -9.71 -5.68 -4.09
N LEU A 82 -9.28 -6.03 -5.31
CA LEU A 82 -9.69 -5.40 -6.57
C LEU A 82 -10.51 -6.39 -7.42
N TRP A 83 -11.66 -5.94 -7.91
CA TRP A 83 -12.54 -6.81 -8.68
C TRP A 83 -13.45 -6.04 -9.64
N HIS A 84 -13.34 -6.29 -10.94
CA HIS A 84 -14.18 -5.70 -12.01
C HIS A 84 -14.30 -4.17 -11.93
N GLY A 85 -13.19 -3.50 -11.59
CA GLY A 85 -13.11 -2.05 -11.43
C GLY A 85 -13.48 -1.56 -10.03
N ASP A 86 -14.00 -2.42 -9.17
CA ASP A 86 -14.25 -2.11 -7.78
C ASP A 86 -13.01 -2.30 -6.92
N CYS A 87 -12.91 -1.52 -5.85
CA CYS A 87 -11.88 -1.59 -4.83
C CYS A 87 -12.57 -1.79 -3.48
N ARG A 88 -12.71 -3.04 -3.05
CA ARG A 88 -13.50 -3.37 -1.86
C ARG A 88 -12.83 -2.87 -0.58
N PHE A 89 -11.51 -2.97 -0.51
CA PHE A 89 -10.68 -2.33 0.52
C PHE A 89 -9.21 -2.28 0.09
N ILE A 90 -8.45 -1.39 0.74
CA ILE A 90 -6.98 -1.40 0.77
C ILE A 90 -6.55 -1.36 2.24
N ARG A 91 -5.74 -2.34 2.67
CA ARG A 91 -5.31 -2.44 4.07
C ARG A 91 -3.86 -2.86 4.20
N ILE A 92 -3.22 -2.45 5.29
CA ILE A 92 -1.96 -3.04 5.73
C ILE A 92 -2.31 -4.36 6.42
N VAL A 93 -1.76 -5.47 5.92
CA VAL A 93 -2.08 -6.82 6.40
C VAL A 93 -0.83 -7.56 6.88
N PRO A 94 -0.99 -8.62 7.69
CA PRO A 94 0.11 -9.50 8.06
C PRO A 94 0.85 -10.10 6.85
N PRO A 95 2.15 -10.45 7.00
CA PRO A 95 2.95 -10.98 5.90
C PRO A 95 2.37 -12.23 5.24
N ASP A 96 1.81 -13.17 6.00
CA ASP A 96 1.22 -14.40 5.45
C ASP A 96 -0.01 -14.11 4.58
N VAL A 97 -0.81 -13.12 4.95
CA VAL A 97 -1.96 -12.65 4.18
C VAL A 97 -1.50 -11.92 2.92
N GLY A 98 -0.53 -11.02 3.06
CA GLY A 98 0.03 -10.26 1.94
C GLY A 98 0.72 -11.13 0.90
N GLU A 99 1.53 -12.10 1.34
CA GLU A 99 2.20 -13.05 0.47
C GLU A 99 1.24 -13.98 -0.26
N ALA A 100 0.05 -14.24 0.31
CA ALA A 100 -0.98 -15.07 -0.31
C ALA A 100 -1.76 -14.38 -1.44
N GLY A 101 -1.55 -13.07 -1.67
CA GLY A 101 -2.20 -12.34 -2.76
C GLY A 101 -1.89 -12.86 -4.16
N ASP A 102 -2.78 -12.56 -5.12
CA ASP A 102 -2.70 -13.06 -6.50
C ASP A 102 -1.52 -12.42 -7.26
N PHE A 103 -1.33 -11.11 -7.06
CA PHE A 103 -0.23 -10.34 -7.61
C PHE A 103 0.52 -9.61 -6.50
N VAL A 104 1.68 -10.13 -6.11
CA VAL A 104 2.54 -9.49 -5.09
C VAL A 104 3.70 -8.81 -5.79
N ILE A 105 3.73 -7.47 -5.73
CA ILE A 105 4.79 -6.64 -6.31
C ILE A 105 5.69 -6.21 -5.15
N THR A 106 6.94 -6.69 -5.15
CA THR A 106 7.92 -6.42 -4.09
C THR A 106 8.95 -5.41 -4.57
N GLY A 107 9.29 -4.43 -3.74
CA GLY A 107 10.32 -3.44 -4.03
C GLY A 107 10.89 -2.78 -2.79
N GLU A 108 12.13 -2.29 -2.90
CA GLU A 108 12.71 -1.38 -1.93
C GLU A 108 11.90 -0.07 -1.90
N TYR A 109 11.87 0.58 -0.73
CA TYR A 109 11.22 1.89 -0.53
C TYR A 109 11.56 2.90 -1.64
N GLU A 110 12.83 3.00 -2.04
CA GLU A 110 13.31 3.91 -3.08
C GLU A 110 12.63 3.66 -4.42
N ARG A 111 12.36 2.41 -4.76
CA ARG A 111 11.69 2.05 -6.03
C ARG A 111 10.23 2.46 -5.99
N TRP A 112 9.56 2.25 -4.87
CA TRP A 112 8.19 2.70 -4.67
C TRP A 112 8.07 4.23 -4.70
N LYS A 113 8.99 4.93 -4.04
CA LYS A 113 9.09 6.38 -4.11
C LYS A 113 9.34 6.87 -5.55
N GLN A 114 10.22 6.23 -6.32
CA GLN A 114 10.43 6.54 -7.74
C GLN A 114 9.16 6.33 -8.57
N VAL A 115 8.37 5.28 -8.28
CA VAL A 115 7.08 5.05 -8.93
C VAL A 115 6.10 6.17 -8.62
N MET A 116 5.96 6.56 -7.35
CA MET A 116 5.08 7.65 -6.93
C MET A 116 5.53 9.01 -7.48
N LYS A 117 6.84 9.24 -7.63
CA LYS A 117 7.37 10.45 -8.30
C LYS A 117 7.30 10.38 -9.83
N LYS A 118 6.76 9.30 -10.39
CA LYS A 118 6.68 9.03 -11.85
C LYS A 118 8.05 8.99 -12.55
N GLU A 119 9.11 8.77 -11.79
CA GLU A 119 10.49 8.59 -12.28
C GLU A 119 10.72 7.13 -12.74
N LEU A 120 9.95 6.19 -12.20
CA LEU A 120 9.92 4.80 -12.60
C LEU A 120 8.49 4.39 -13.00
N ASP A 121 8.29 4.06 -14.27
CA ASP A 121 7.05 3.42 -14.71
C ASP A 121 6.92 2.04 -14.06
N VAL A 122 5.80 1.77 -13.39
CA VAL A 122 5.61 0.55 -12.58
C VAL A 122 5.73 -0.73 -13.41
N VAL A 123 5.17 -0.75 -14.63
CA VAL A 123 5.22 -1.92 -15.51
C VAL A 123 6.63 -2.13 -16.06
N LYS A 124 7.31 -1.06 -16.48
CA LYS A 124 8.73 -1.14 -16.87
C LYS A 124 9.61 -1.56 -15.69
N GLY A 125 9.30 -1.10 -14.48
CA GLY A 125 9.98 -1.51 -13.25
C GLY A 125 9.91 -3.02 -13.05
N MET A 126 8.74 -3.62 -13.26
CA MET A 126 8.55 -5.07 -13.23
C MET A 126 9.30 -5.79 -14.36
N MET A 127 9.18 -5.30 -15.61
CA MET A 127 9.87 -5.90 -16.76
C MET A 127 11.40 -5.88 -16.62
N GLN A 128 11.95 -4.86 -15.95
CA GLN A 128 13.38 -4.70 -15.70
C GLN A 128 13.86 -5.41 -14.42
N GLY A 129 12.96 -6.05 -13.66
CA GLY A 129 13.29 -6.69 -12.38
C GLY A 129 13.62 -5.72 -11.24
N LYS A 130 13.35 -4.42 -11.40
CA LYS A 130 13.48 -3.41 -10.33
C LYS A 130 12.36 -3.53 -9.30
N LEU A 131 11.21 -4.02 -9.75
CA LEU A 131 10.10 -4.48 -8.92
C LEU A 131 9.92 -5.97 -9.19
N LYS A 132 9.95 -6.80 -8.16
CA LYS A 132 9.79 -8.25 -8.30
C LYS A 132 8.31 -8.61 -8.25
N LEU A 133 7.80 -9.25 -9.30
CA LEU A 133 6.42 -9.73 -9.35
C LEU A 133 6.35 -11.23 -9.01
N LYS A 134 5.47 -11.58 -8.07
CA LYS A 134 4.83 -12.90 -7.97
C LYS A 134 3.45 -12.78 -8.62
N GLY A 135 3.20 -13.52 -9.69
CA GLY A 135 1.97 -13.44 -10.49
C GLY A 135 2.26 -13.41 -12.00
N ASP A 136 1.23 -13.26 -12.82
CA ASP A 136 1.35 -13.25 -14.29
C ASP A 136 1.57 -11.83 -14.85
N LEU A 137 2.82 -11.51 -15.23
CA LEU A 137 3.16 -10.19 -15.80
C LEU A 137 2.33 -9.81 -17.04
N PRO A 138 2.09 -10.70 -18.03
CA PRO A 138 1.22 -10.41 -19.16
C PRO A 138 -0.19 -9.92 -18.77
N THR A 139 -0.76 -10.43 -17.68
CA THR A 139 -2.06 -9.96 -17.16
C THR A 139 -1.99 -8.51 -16.70
N ILE A 140 -0.95 -8.12 -15.95
CA ILE A 140 -0.74 -6.72 -15.56
C ILE A 140 -0.52 -5.82 -16.79
N VAL A 141 0.27 -6.28 -17.77
CA VAL A 141 0.54 -5.51 -19.00
C VAL A 141 -0.75 -5.25 -19.79
N ARG A 142 -1.67 -6.23 -19.88
CA ARG A 142 -2.99 -6.01 -20.47
C ARG A 142 -3.82 -4.97 -19.71
N ALA A 143 -3.66 -4.91 -18.39
CA ALA A 143 -4.31 -3.96 -17.50
C ALA A 143 -3.45 -2.69 -17.23
N VAL A 144 -2.47 -2.36 -18.08
CA VAL A 144 -1.51 -1.26 -17.84
C VAL A 144 -2.17 0.07 -17.53
N LYS A 145 -3.31 0.39 -18.16
CA LYS A 145 -4.05 1.63 -17.89
C LYS A 145 -4.53 1.70 -16.43
N ALA A 146 -5.06 0.61 -15.89
CA ALA A 146 -5.47 0.54 -14.50
C ALA A 146 -4.27 0.65 -13.56
N ALA A 147 -3.17 -0.06 -13.85
CA ALA A 147 -1.94 0.01 -13.05
C ALA A 147 -1.35 1.43 -13.00
N VAL A 148 -1.30 2.13 -14.14
CA VAL A 148 -0.86 3.53 -14.20
C VAL A 148 -1.82 4.43 -13.43
N ARG A 149 -3.15 4.22 -13.55
CA ARG A 149 -4.13 5.02 -12.82
C ARG A 149 -4.02 4.87 -11.30
N LEU A 150 -3.79 3.65 -10.80
CA LEU A 150 -3.51 3.41 -9.39
C LEU A 150 -2.31 4.24 -8.89
N VAL A 151 -1.22 4.25 -9.66
CA VAL A 151 -0.05 5.10 -9.34
C VAL A 151 -0.45 6.58 -9.35
N GLU A 152 -1.16 7.06 -10.37
CA GLU A 152 -1.61 8.46 -10.43
C GLU A 152 -2.44 8.87 -9.21
N LEU A 153 -3.37 8.03 -8.77
CA LEU A 153 -4.20 8.28 -7.60
C LEU A 153 -3.37 8.39 -6.32
N SER A 154 -2.33 7.55 -6.17
CA SER A 154 -1.39 7.67 -5.05
C SER A 154 -0.66 9.02 -5.03
N THR A 155 -0.44 9.64 -6.21
CA THR A 155 0.20 10.97 -6.31
C THR A 155 -0.72 12.14 -5.96
N MET A 156 -2.02 11.90 -5.78
CA MET A 156 -2.98 12.94 -5.41
C MET A 156 -3.09 13.16 -3.89
N ILE A 157 -2.40 12.32 -3.10
CA ILE A 157 -2.35 12.42 -1.65
C ILE A 157 -1.22 13.39 -1.28
N ASP A 158 -1.51 14.35 -0.40
CA ASP A 158 -0.48 15.20 0.20
C ASP A 158 0.44 14.34 1.07
N THR A 159 1.58 13.92 0.49
CA THR A 159 2.39 12.80 0.98
C THR A 159 3.73 13.29 1.51
N VAL A 160 4.07 12.86 2.72
CA VAL A 160 5.41 12.98 3.29
C VAL A 160 6.20 11.70 3.00
N PHE A 161 7.39 11.86 2.43
CA PHE A 161 8.37 10.78 2.28
C PHE A 161 9.31 10.78 3.49
N PRO A 162 9.37 9.70 4.29
CA PRO A 162 10.16 9.63 5.52
C PRO A 162 11.64 10.01 5.37
N ASP A 163 12.26 9.68 4.22
CA ASP A 163 13.66 10.02 3.94
C ASP A 163 13.90 11.47 3.52
N GLU A 164 12.83 12.22 3.25
CA GLU A 164 12.85 13.67 2.97
C GLU A 164 12.36 14.49 4.15
N ALA A 165 11.92 13.83 5.23
CA ALA A 165 11.41 14.45 6.43
C ALA A 165 12.45 14.49 7.55
N GLY A 166 12.16 15.24 8.62
CA GLY A 166 13.01 15.32 9.79
C GLY A 166 12.92 14.07 10.68
N PRO A 167 13.79 13.98 11.70
CA PRO A 167 13.85 12.84 12.62
C PRO A 167 12.54 12.56 13.37
N GLU A 168 11.66 13.56 13.51
CA GLU A 168 10.33 13.42 14.10
C GLU A 168 9.43 12.45 13.34
N VAL A 169 9.48 12.45 12.00
CA VAL A 169 8.68 11.54 11.16
C VAL A 169 9.19 10.11 11.28
N VAL A 170 10.51 9.93 11.34
CA VAL A 170 11.14 8.62 11.55
C VAL A 170 10.71 8.03 12.89
N GLU A 171 10.67 8.84 13.94
CA GLU A 171 10.24 8.38 15.27
C GLU A 171 8.74 8.06 15.33
N GLU A 172 7.91 8.80 14.59
CA GLU A 172 6.50 8.50 14.44
C GLU A 172 6.27 7.12 13.79
N ILE A 173 7.01 6.81 12.72
CA ILE A 173 6.91 5.52 12.03
C ILE A 173 7.35 4.39 12.97
N LYS A 174 8.45 4.57 13.70
CA LYS A 174 8.91 3.58 14.69
C LYS A 174 7.85 3.34 15.76
N SER A 175 7.22 4.41 16.27
CA SER A 175 6.16 4.31 17.27
C SER A 175 4.96 3.54 16.71
N PHE A 176 4.54 3.86 15.48
CA PHE A 176 3.49 3.11 14.78
C PHE A 176 3.86 1.62 14.65
N VAL A 177 5.06 1.29 14.15
CA VAL A 177 5.49 -0.10 13.96
C VAL A 177 5.53 -0.82 15.31
N ALA A 178 6.09 -0.21 16.34
CA ALA A 178 6.21 -0.80 17.68
C ALA A 178 4.84 -1.09 18.34
N GLU A 179 3.82 -0.28 18.05
CA GLU A 179 2.47 -0.45 18.59
C GLU A 179 1.60 -1.39 17.73
N ALA A 180 1.59 -1.18 16.42
CA ALA A 180 0.70 -1.86 15.50
C ALA A 180 1.16 -3.28 15.16
N ALA A 181 2.46 -3.48 14.89
CA ALA A 181 2.99 -4.78 14.48
C ALA A 181 2.67 -5.91 15.48
N PRO A 182 2.96 -5.78 16.79
CA PRO A 182 2.66 -6.87 17.73
C PRO A 182 1.15 -7.05 17.99
N LYS A 183 0.33 -5.99 17.84
CA LYS A 183 -1.12 -6.04 18.09
C LYS A 183 -1.86 -6.68 16.91
N LEU A 184 -1.52 -6.28 15.69
CA LEU A 184 -2.20 -6.65 14.45
C LEU A 184 -1.46 -7.74 13.66
N GLY A 185 -0.28 -8.16 14.10
CA GLY A 185 0.53 -9.16 13.41
C GLY A 185 1.13 -8.67 12.10
N LEU A 186 1.38 -7.35 11.99
CA LEU A 186 2.03 -6.75 10.81
C LEU A 186 3.52 -7.11 10.75
#